data_AF-A0A915N4H0-F1
#
_entry.id   AF-A0A915N4H0-F1
#
_cell.length_a   1.000
_cell.length_b   1.000
_cell.length_c   1.000
_cell.angle_alpha   90.00
_cell.angle_beta   90.00
_cell.angle_gamma   90.00
#
_symmetry.space_group_name_H-M   'P 1'
#
loop_
_entity.id
_entity.type
_entity.pdbx_description
1 polymer ?
#
loop_
_entity_poly.entity_id
_entity_poly.type
_entity_poly.pdbx_seq_one_letter_code
_entity_poly.pdbx_strand_id
1 'polypeptide(L)'
;MSSIGTGYDLDASSFSPDGRVFQVEYAAKAVQASVTVIALSSKKGVVVAVDQPIHSKLDVEGANSRIMRINNKIGFVGSGLFPDVFAI
;
A
#
# COMPACT_ATOMS: atom_id res chain seq x y z
N MET A 1 -30.64 -2.87 7.84
CA MET A 1 -29.49 -3.50 7.15
C MET A 1 -28.50 -3.94 8.22
N SER A 2 -28.55 -5.19 8.65
CA SER A 2 -27.50 -5.76 9.51
C SER A 2 -26.25 -5.90 8.65
N SER A 3 -25.21 -5.11 8.93
CA SER A 3 -23.92 -5.27 8.28
C SER A 3 -23.44 -6.71 8.52
N ILE A 4 -22.96 -7.38 7.47
CA ILE A 4 -22.46 -8.77 7.49
C ILE A 4 -21.27 -8.95 8.47
N GLY A 5 -20.77 -7.87 9.09
CA GLY A 5 -19.66 -7.87 10.03
C GLY A 5 -19.95 -7.49 11.48
N THR A 6 -21.19 -7.16 11.89
CA THR A 6 -21.44 -6.66 13.27
C THR A 6 -20.91 -7.62 14.33
N GLY A 7 -19.82 -7.22 15.00
CA GLY A 7 -19.15 -7.97 16.07
C GLY A 7 -17.88 -8.74 15.66
N TYR A 8 -17.63 -8.93 14.37
CA TYR A 8 -16.48 -9.70 13.85
C TYR A 8 -15.42 -8.84 13.17
N ASP A 9 -15.65 -7.54 13.06
CA ASP A 9 -14.73 -6.58 12.45
C ASP A 9 -14.19 -5.56 13.46
N LEU A 10 -14.27 -5.82 14.76
CA LEU A 10 -13.78 -4.91 15.80
C LEU A 10 -12.27 -5.05 16.06
N ASP A 11 -11.71 -6.23 15.79
CA ASP A 11 -10.29 -6.54 15.99
C ASP A 11 -9.75 -7.39 14.84
N ALA A 12 -8.42 -7.50 14.75
CA ALA A 12 -7.74 -8.23 13.67
C ALA A 12 -7.49 -9.72 13.98
N SER A 13 -7.82 -10.18 15.18
CA SER A 13 -7.67 -11.58 15.63
C SER A 13 -8.96 -12.40 15.54
N SER A 14 -10.10 -11.74 15.33
CA SER A 14 -11.40 -12.36 15.16
C SER A 14 -11.64 -12.87 13.74
N PHE A 15 -12.11 -14.11 13.63
CA PHE A 15 -12.63 -14.69 12.41
C PHE A 15 -14.15 -14.50 12.33
N SER A 16 -14.65 -14.13 11.16
CA SER A 16 -16.09 -14.14 10.89
C SER A 16 -16.63 -15.58 10.82
N PRO A 17 -17.96 -15.80 10.88
CA PRO A 17 -18.56 -17.12 10.72
C PRO A 17 -18.17 -17.83 9.41
N ASP A 18 -17.82 -17.07 8.38
CA ASP A 18 -17.36 -17.57 7.08
C ASP A 18 -15.83 -17.75 7.01
N GLY A 19 -15.11 -17.59 8.13
CA GLY A 19 -13.66 -17.78 8.22
C GLY A 19 -12.82 -16.61 7.69
N ARG A 20 -13.38 -15.41 7.58
CA ARG A 20 -12.70 -14.23 7.02
C ARG A 20 -12.21 -13.30 8.13
N VAL A 21 -11.13 -12.56 7.86
CA VAL A 21 -10.64 -11.49 8.74
C VAL A 21 -10.98 -10.14 8.10
N PHE A 22 -12.09 -9.54 8.52
CA PHE A 22 -12.62 -8.33 7.88
C PHE A 22 -11.66 -7.14 7.96
N GLN A 23 -10.86 -7.01 9.03
CA GLN A 23 -9.85 -5.96 9.16
C GLN A 23 -8.79 -6.00 8.05
N VAL A 24 -8.38 -7.21 7.61
CA VAL A 24 -7.41 -7.35 6.50
C VAL A 24 -8.04 -6.94 5.17
N GLU A 25 -9.31 -7.24 4.96
CA GLU A 25 -10.03 -6.83 3.76
C GLU A 25 -10.25 -5.32 3.70
N TYR A 26 -10.49 -4.69 4.85
CA TYR A 26 -10.56 -3.23 4.95
C TYR A 26 -9.18 -2.59 4.67
N ALA A 27 -8.09 -3.19 5.15
CA ALA A 27 -6.74 -2.75 4.79
C ALA A 27 -6.49 -2.83 3.27
N ALA A 28 -6.96 -3.90 2.61
CA ALA A 28 -6.85 -4.04 1.16
C ALA A 28 -7.63 -2.92 0.41
N LYS A 29 -8.79 -2.50 0.91
CA LYS A 29 -9.54 -1.35 0.36
C LYS A 29 -8.74 -0.04 0.48
N ALA A 30 -8.02 0.16 1.58
CA ALA A 30 -7.17 1.35 1.74
C ALA A 30 -6.01 1.36 0.73
N VAL A 31 -5.43 0.19 0.41
CA VAL A 31 -4.42 0.08 -0.66
C VAL A 31 -5.01 0.41 -2.03
N GLN A 32 -6.22 -0.08 -2.33
CA GLN A 32 -6.91 0.20 -3.61
C GLN A 32 -7.18 1.69 -3.84
N ALA A 33 -7.35 2.48 -2.77
CA ALA A 33 -7.56 3.93 -2.85
C ALA A 33 -6.25 4.74 -2.89
N SER A 34 -5.09 4.08 -2.86
CA SER A 34 -3.78 4.73 -2.86
C SER A 34 -3.22 4.92 -4.27
N VAL A 35 -2.00 5.44 -4.36
CA VAL A 35 -1.32 5.70 -5.63
C VAL A 35 -1.01 4.40 -6.39
N THR A 36 -0.92 4.51 -7.71
CA THR A 36 -0.61 3.37 -8.57
C THR A 36 0.89 3.09 -8.58
N VAL A 37 1.26 1.82 -8.42
CA VAL A 37 2.64 1.32 -8.55
C VAL A 37 2.65 0.21 -9.60
N ILE A 38 3.60 0.27 -10.54
CA ILE A 38 3.78 -0.74 -11.59
C ILE A 38 5.26 -1.17 -11.60
N ALA A 39 5.50 -2.46 -11.81
CA ALA A 39 6.82 -3.02 -12.01
C ALA A 39 6.87 -3.90 -13.25
N LEU A 40 7.93 -3.77 -14.04
CA LEU A 40 8.22 -4.61 -15.20
C LEU A 40 9.51 -5.38 -14.94
N SER A 41 9.42 -6.71 -15.04
CA SER A 41 10.57 -7.60 -14.89
C SER A 41 11.02 -8.13 -16.24
N SER A 42 12.33 -8.19 -16.45
CA SER A 42 12.96 -8.71 -17.65
C SER A 42 14.20 -9.54 -17.30
N LYS A 43 14.74 -10.28 -18.27
CA LYS A 43 16.01 -11.02 -18.10
C LYS A 43 17.21 -10.13 -17.73
N LYS A 44 17.14 -8.82 -17.99
CA LYS A 44 18.20 -7.85 -17.72
C LYS A 44 18.04 -7.13 -16.38
N GLY A 45 16.88 -7.24 -15.74
CA GLY A 45 16.56 -6.51 -14.51
C GLY A 45 15.10 -6.08 -14.43
N VAL A 46 14.82 -5.23 -13.43
CA VAL A 46 13.48 -4.77 -13.07
C VAL A 46 13.42 -3.24 -13.19
N VAL A 47 12.31 -2.73 -13.71
CA VAL A 47 11.97 -1.30 -13.72
C VAL A 47 10.70 -1.11 -12.89
N VAL A 48 10.68 -0.07 -12.05
CA VAL A 48 9.50 0.30 -11.26
C VAL A 48 9.09 1.73 -11.60
N ALA A 49 7.78 1.98 -11.58
CA ALA A 49 7.19 3.29 -11.75
C ALA A 49 6.08 3.47 -10.71
N VAL A 50 5.97 4.68 -10.16
CA VAL A 50 4.96 5.05 -9.19
C VAL A 50 4.35 6.39 -9.58
N ASP A 51 3.03 6.47 -9.47
CA ASP A 51 2.34 7.75 -9.58
C ASP A 51 2.59 8.57 -8.30
N GLN A 52 3.02 9.82 -8.47
CA GLN A 52 3.33 10.71 -7.36
C GLN A 52 2.51 12.01 -7.49
N PRO A 53 1.36 12.09 -6.81
CA PRO A 53 0.54 13.29 -6.86
C PRO A 53 1.25 14.45 -6.16
N ILE A 54 1.29 15.60 -6.83
CA ILE A 54 1.76 16.87 -6.26
C ILE A 54 0.54 17.53 -5.60
N HIS A 55 0.55 17.62 -4.28
CA HIS A 55 -0.58 18.16 -3.52
C HIS A 55 -0.49 19.68 -3.36
N SER A 56 0.73 20.24 -3.42
CA SER A 56 0.96 21.66 -3.27
C SER A 56 1.96 22.17 -4.31
N LYS A 57 1.75 23.40 -4.79
CA LYS A 57 2.75 24.12 -5.61
C LYS A 57 4.02 24.47 -4.81
N LEU A 58 3.99 24.31 -3.50
CA LEU A 58 5.13 24.51 -2.61
C LEU A 58 5.96 23.24 -2.41
N ASP A 59 5.52 22.10 -2.98
CA ASP A 59 6.30 20.86 -2.92
C ASP A 59 7.60 21.04 -3.69
N VAL A 60 8.72 20.69 -3.05
CA VAL A 60 10.03 20.66 -3.70
C VAL A 60 10.06 19.51 -4.69
N GLU A 61 10.66 19.72 -5.85
CA GLU A 61 10.83 18.68 -6.85
C GLU A 61 11.58 17.47 -6.25
N GLY A 62 11.00 16.28 -6.40
CA GLY A 62 11.55 15.04 -5.83
C GLY A 62 11.28 14.82 -4.32
N ALA A 63 10.59 15.74 -3.63
CA ALA A 63 10.12 15.49 -2.28
C ALA A 63 9.11 14.34 -2.24
N ASN A 64 8.94 13.68 -1.09
CA ASN A 64 7.95 12.59 -0.90
C ASN A 64 8.10 11.40 -1.88
N SER A 65 9.33 11.09 -2.30
CA SER A 65 9.61 9.89 -3.11
C SER A 65 9.09 8.63 -2.43
N ARG A 66 8.35 7.83 -3.20
CA ARG A 66 7.84 6.52 -2.77
C ARG A 66 8.77 5.36 -3.12
N ILE A 67 9.84 5.61 -3.88
CA ILE A 67 10.84 4.62 -4.22
C ILE A 67 11.98 4.71 -3.22
N MET A 68 12.22 3.62 -2.50
CA MET A 68 13.24 3.51 -1.47
C MET A 68 14.36 2.56 -1.91
N ARG A 69 15.60 2.97 -1.71
CA ARG A 69 16.78 2.14 -1.96
C ARG A 69 17.14 1.39 -0.69
N ILE A 70 17.05 0.06 -0.71
CA ILE A 70 17.50 -0.78 0.40
C ILE A 70 19.01 -1.00 0.31
N ASN A 71 19.53 -1.32 -0.88
CA ASN A 71 20.97 -1.44 -1.14
C ASN A 71 21.28 -1.25 -2.65
N ASN A 72 22.50 -1.61 -3.07
CA ASN A 72 22.95 -1.41 -4.46
C ASN A 72 22.22 -2.28 -5.50
N LYS A 73 21.50 -3.32 -5.09
CA LYS A 73 20.82 -4.27 -5.99
C LYS A 73 19.33 -4.41 -5.70
N ILE A 74 18.85 -3.88 -4.57
CA ILE A 74 17.48 -4.03 -4.09
C ILE A 74 16.88 -2.66 -3.81
N GLY A 75 15.72 -2.41 -4.41
CA GLY A 75 14.85 -1.28 -4.12
C GLY A 75 13.47 -1.77 -3.71
N PHE A 76 12.72 -0.91 -3.04
CA PHE A 76 11.37 -1.16 -2.59
C PHE A 76 10.47 0.02 -2.98
N VAL A 77 9.23 -0.30 -3.34
CA VAL A 77 8.18 0.66 -3.64
C VAL A 77 6.88 0.03 -3.19
N GLY A 78 6.04 0.80 -2.49
CA GLY A 78 4.77 0.32 -1.97
C GLY A 78 3.62 1.25 -2.30
N SER A 79 2.43 0.65 -2.46
CA SER A 79 1.15 1.37 -2.49
C SER A 79 0.42 1.14 -1.18
N GLY A 80 -0.35 2.13 -0.74
CA GLY A 80 -1.00 2.17 0.57
C GLY A 80 -0.67 3.43 1.37
N LEU A 81 -0.81 3.34 2.69
CA LEU A 81 -0.51 4.41 3.63
C LEU A 81 1.02 4.58 3.73
N PHE A 82 1.52 5.76 3.35
CA PHE A 82 2.97 5.96 3.19
C PHE A 82 3.80 5.72 4.46
N PRO A 83 3.41 6.21 5.66
CA PRO A 83 4.12 5.88 6.90
C PRO A 83 4.29 4.38 7.16
N ASP A 84 3.24 3.59 6.92
CA ASP A 84 3.29 2.14 7.12
C ASP A 84 4.19 1.48 6.07
N VAL A 85 4.12 1.92 4.82
CA VAL A 85 5.01 1.46 3.74
C VAL A 85 6.47 1.75 4.08
N PHE A 86 6.76 2.91 4.67
CA PHE A 86 8.11 3.28 5.07
C PHE A 86 8.62 2.46 6.27
N ALA A 87 7.72 1.96 7.12
CA ALA A 87 8.07 1.16 8.29
C ALA A 87 8.43 -0.31 7.96
N ILE A 88 8.07 -0.79 6.77
CA ILE A 88 8.37 -2.14 6.25
C ILE A 88 9.83 -2.22 5.78
#